data_AF-A0A2V2GJA3-F1
#
_entry.id   AF-A0A2V2GJA3-F1
#
_cell.length_a   1.000
_cell.length_b   1.000
_cell.length_c   1.000
_cell.angle_alpha   90.00
_cell.angle_beta   90.00
_cell.angle_gamma   90.00
#
_symmetry.space_group_name_H-M   'P 1'
#
loop_
_entity.id
_entity.type
_entity.pdbx_description
1 polymer ?
#
loop_
_entity_poly.entity_id
_entity_poly.type
_entity_poly.pdbx_seq_one_letter_code
_entity_poly.pdbx_strand_id
1 'polypeptide(L)'
;MIKPFSDAKNLKIATVLYQLTIHSEDAYTTVAQISDKSGVSPEQVQDCLESDLSQFILEKEGPESQFRFEGMYMNILPIISLFDFK
;
A
#
# COMPACT_ATOMS: atom_id res chain seq x y z
N MET A 1 16.23 2.94 -8.00
CA MET A 1 15.91 2.03 -6.88
C MET A 1 14.62 2.54 -6.27
N ILE A 2 13.57 1.72 -6.20
CA ILE A 2 12.24 2.13 -5.73
C ILE A 2 12.30 2.24 -4.19
N LYS A 3 13.00 3.27 -3.70
CA LYS A 3 13.48 3.44 -2.32
C LYS A 3 12.40 3.18 -1.26
N PRO A 4 11.12 3.58 -1.45
CA PRO A 4 10.05 3.27 -0.51
C PRO A 4 9.81 1.77 -0.30
N PHE A 5 10.01 0.92 -1.31
CA PHE A 5 9.80 -0.52 -1.23
C PHE A 5 11.03 -1.31 -0.81
N SER A 6 12.16 -0.64 -0.57
CA SER A 6 13.35 -1.26 0.04
C SER A 6 13.25 -1.33 1.57
N ASP A 7 12.34 -0.56 2.17
CA ASP A 7 12.01 -0.68 3.58
C ASP A 7 11.00 -1.82 3.80
N ALA A 8 11.29 -2.70 4.76
CA ALA A 8 10.48 -3.90 4.99
C ALA A 8 9.07 -3.59 5.51
N LYS A 9 8.90 -2.55 6.32
CA LYS A 9 7.60 -2.11 6.83
C LYS A 9 6.77 -1.56 5.68
N ASN A 10 7.36 -0.70 4.85
CA ASN A 10 6.69 -0.12 3.69
C ASN A 10 6.30 -1.17 2.66
N LEU A 11 7.20 -2.14 2.37
CA LEU A 11 6.90 -3.25 1.48
C LEU A 11 5.76 -4.13 2.02
N LYS A 12 5.70 -4.36 3.34
CA LYS A 12 4.61 -5.11 3.98
C LYS A 12 3.28 -4.38 3.85
N ILE A 13 3.25 -3.08 4.14
CA ILE A 13 2.06 -2.22 4.00
C ILE A 13 1.59 -2.20 2.55
N ALA A 14 2.50 -1.94 1.61
CA ALA A 14 2.23 -1.97 0.18
C ALA A 14 1.64 -3.32 -0.28
N THR A 15 2.23 -4.42 0.16
CA THR A 15 1.76 -5.78 -0.18
C THR A 15 0.33 -6.01 0.29
N VAL A 16 0.02 -5.60 1.52
CA VAL A 16 -1.33 -5.72 2.09
C VAL A 16 -2.32 -4.83 1.35
N LEU A 17 -1.96 -3.57 1.09
CA LEU A 17 -2.77 -2.64 0.30
C LEU A 17 -3.14 -3.26 -1.05
N TYR A 18 -2.13 -3.77 -1.78
CA TYR A 18 -2.35 -4.45 -3.06
C TYR A 18 -3.27 -5.67 -2.95
N GLN A 19 -3.01 -6.55 -1.98
CA GLN A 19 -3.85 -7.74 -1.80
C GLN A 19 -5.32 -7.40 -1.49
N LEU A 20 -5.57 -6.26 -0.83
CA LEU A 20 -6.94 -5.82 -0.50
C LEU A 20 -7.64 -5.15 -1.68
N THR A 21 -6.90 -4.53 -2.61
CA THR A 21 -7.48 -3.71 -3.69
C THR A 21 -7.29 -4.27 -5.10
N ILE A 22 -6.50 -5.33 -5.31
CA ILE A 22 -6.18 -5.83 -6.66
C ILE A 22 -7.39 -6.38 -7.44
N HIS A 23 -8.45 -6.77 -6.74
CA HIS A 23 -9.60 -7.43 -7.35
C HIS A 23 -10.47 -6.50 -8.21
N SER A 24 -10.38 -5.19 -8.02
CA SER A 24 -11.16 -4.20 -8.78
C SER A 24 -10.47 -2.84 -8.75
N GLU A 25 -10.54 -2.10 -9.86
CA GLU A 25 -10.14 -0.69 -9.86
C GLU A 25 -11.06 0.19 -9.01
N ASP A 26 -12.23 -0.28 -8.56
CA ASP A 26 -13.06 0.47 -7.62
C ASP A 26 -12.83 0.05 -6.16
N ALA A 27 -11.92 -0.89 -5.91
CA ALA A 27 -11.63 -1.36 -4.56
C ALA A 27 -10.66 -0.41 -3.84
N TYR A 28 -11.07 0.05 -2.66
CA TYR A 28 -10.25 0.80 -1.71
C TYR A 28 -10.29 0.11 -0.35
N THR A 29 -9.30 0.39 0.49
CA THR A 29 -9.21 -0.16 1.86
C THR A 29 -8.89 0.95 2.85
N THR A 30 -9.20 0.74 4.13
CA THR A 30 -8.86 1.70 5.19
C THR A 30 -7.54 1.37 5.86
N VAL A 31 -6.99 2.34 6.59
CA VAL A 31 -5.81 2.16 7.46
C VAL A 31 -6.03 1.05 8.48
N ALA A 32 -7.23 0.97 9.07
CA ALA A 32 -7.57 -0.09 10.02
C ALA A 32 -7.46 -1.48 9.39
N GLN A 33 -8.02 -1.68 8.19
CA GLN A 33 -7.95 -2.97 7.49
C GLN A 33 -6.51 -3.36 7.10
N ILE A 34 -5.70 -2.37 6.69
CA ILE A 34 -4.28 -2.59 6.40
C ILE A 34 -3.53 -2.95 7.70
N SER A 35 -3.79 -2.25 8.79
CA SER A 35 -3.20 -2.50 10.10
C SER A 35 -3.51 -3.90 10.59
N ASP A 36 -4.79 -4.29 10.58
CA ASP A 36 -5.25 -5.61 11.02
C ASP A 36 -4.56 -6.74 10.25
N LYS A 37 -4.42 -6.59 8.92
CA LYS A 37 -3.83 -7.62 8.06
C LYS A 37 -2.30 -7.61 8.06
N SER A 38 -1.67 -6.45 8.24
CA SER A 38 -0.21 -6.31 8.28
C SER A 38 0.38 -6.53 9.67
N GLY A 39 -0.39 -6.38 10.75
CA GLY A 39 0.12 -6.34 12.11
C GLY A 39 1.01 -5.12 12.40
N VAL A 40 0.98 -4.11 11.54
CA VAL A 40 1.64 -2.80 11.75
C VAL A 40 0.65 -1.87 12.42
N SER A 41 1.09 -1.04 13.37
CA SER A 41 0.19 -0.13 14.09
C SER A 41 -0.48 0.88 13.14
N PRO A 42 -1.75 1.28 13.36
CA PRO A 42 -2.46 2.22 12.49
C PRO A 42 -1.69 3.51 12.20
N GLU A 43 -0.99 4.07 13.20
CA GLU A 43 -0.21 5.30 13.06
C GLU A 43 0.92 5.13 12.04
N GLN A 44 1.65 4.01 12.12
CA GLN A 44 2.73 3.69 11.19
C GLN A 44 2.22 3.40 9.77
N VAL A 45 1.00 2.86 9.65
CA VAL A 45 0.34 2.67 8.36
C VAL A 45 -0.05 4.03 7.77
N GLN A 46 -0.67 4.91 8.55
CA GLN A 46 -1.03 6.27 8.15
C GLN A 46 0.21 7.03 7.67
N ASP A 47 1.26 7.10 8.50
CA ASP A 47 2.51 7.79 8.17
C ASP A 47 3.10 7.28 6.85
N CYS A 48 3.08 5.95 6.63
CA CYS A 48 3.61 5.34 5.41
C CYS A 48 2.80 5.73 4.16
N LEU A 49 1.47 5.75 4.26
CA LEU A 49 0.58 6.11 3.15
C LEU A 49 0.70 7.60 2.80
N GLU A 50 0.77 8.48 3.81
CA GLU A 50 0.87 9.92 3.62
C GLU A 50 2.27 10.41 3.21
N SER A 51 3.32 9.61 3.47
CA SER A 51 4.70 9.97 3.13
C SER A 51 5.30 9.06 2.07
N ASP A 52 5.86 7.92 2.48
CA ASP A 52 6.69 7.04 1.66
C ASP A 52 5.96 6.52 0.41
N LEU A 53 4.66 6.20 0.55
CA LEU A 53 3.84 5.64 -0.52
C LEU A 53 2.94 6.66 -1.24
N SER A 54 2.89 7.90 -0.78
CA SER A 54 1.95 8.94 -1.24
C SER A 54 1.89 9.09 -2.76
N GLN A 55 3.04 9.02 -3.44
CA GLN A 55 3.15 9.16 -4.89
C GLN A 55 2.62 7.96 -5.70
N PHE A 56 2.32 6.82 -5.06
CA PHE A 56 1.90 5.59 -5.73
C PHE A 56 0.43 5.25 -5.51
N ILE A 57 -0.24 5.97 -4.62
CA ILE A 57 -1.57 5.63 -4.13
C ILE A 57 -2.56 6.74 -4.45
N LEU A 58 -3.83 6.36 -4.52
CA LEU A 58 -4.95 7.27 -4.53
C LEU A 58 -5.63 7.21 -3.18
N GLU A 59 -5.94 8.38 -2.64
CA GLU A 59 -6.80 8.55 -1.49
C GLU A 59 -8.20 8.94 -1.96
N LYS A 60 -9.20 8.29 -1.38
CA LYS A 60 -10.60 8.67 -1.49
C LYS A 60 -11.03 9.28 -0.16
N GLU A 61 -11.23 10.59 -0.17
CA GLU A 61 -11.68 11.34 1.01
C GLU A 61 -13.09 10.90 1.45
N GLY A 62 -13.30 10.85 2.76
CA GLY A 62 -14.55 10.44 3.39
C GLY A 62 -14.47 10.50 4.92
N PRO A 63 -15.49 9.98 5.64
CA PRO A 63 -15.44 9.87 7.12
C PRO A 63 -14.25 9.04 7.61
N GLU A 64 -13.84 8.06 6.79
CA GLU A 64 -12.59 7.34 6.90
C GLU A 64 -11.91 7.37 5.53
N SER A 65 -10.71 7.94 5.46
CA SER A 65 -9.90 7.91 4.24
C SER A 65 -9.65 6.49 3.78
N GLN A 66 -9.85 6.24 2.48
CA GLN A 66 -9.62 4.94 1.87
C GLN A 66 -8.54 5.03 0.80
N PHE A 67 -7.74 3.99 0.66
CA PHE A 67 -6.54 3.99 -0.15
C PHE A 67 -6.52 2.82 -1.13
N ARG A 68 -5.86 3.02 -2.27
CA ARG A 68 -5.49 1.98 -3.25
C ARG A 68 -4.23 2.41 -4.01
N PHE A 69 -3.59 1.50 -4.73
CA PHE A 69 -2.61 1.92 -5.75
C PHE A 69 -3.29 2.64 -6.91
N GLU A 70 -2.65 3.70 -7.40
CA GLU A 70 -2.99 4.29 -8.70
C GLU A 70 -2.76 3.25 -9.80
N GLY A 71 -3.62 3.24 -10.83
CA GLY A 71 -3.66 2.19 -11.86
C GLY A 71 -2.28 1.90 -12.49
N MET A 72 -1.47 2.93 -12.74
CA MET A 72 -0.14 2.77 -13.32
C MET A 72 0.84 1.98 -12.42
N TYR A 73 0.60 1.96 -11.11
CA TYR A 73 1.44 1.29 -10.12
C TYR A 73 0.86 -0.04 -9.61
N MET A 74 -0.31 -0.47 -10.07
CA MET A 74 -0.89 -1.75 -9.64
C MET A 74 0.03 -2.95 -9.97
N ASN A 75 0.90 -2.83 -10.97
CA ASN A 75 1.86 -3.87 -11.32
C ASN A 75 3.21 -3.76 -10.56
N ILE A 76 3.39 -2.75 -9.69
CA ILE A 76 4.68 -2.50 -9.03
C ILE A 76 5.10 -3.67 -8.15
N LEU A 77 4.17 -4.24 -7.38
CA LEU A 77 4.46 -5.36 -6.47
C LEU A 77 4.68 -6.68 -7.21
N PRO A 78 3.87 -7.05 -8.20
CA PRO A 78 4.20 -8.16 -9.10
C PRO A 78 5.58 -8.04 -9.74
N ILE A 79 6.01 -6.82 -10.11
CA ILE A 79 7.33 -6.61 -10.69
C ILE A 79 8.42 -6.74 -9.61
N ILE A 80 8.23 -6.13 -8.44
CA ILE A 80 9.16 -6.22 -7.30
C ILE A 80 9.36 -7.67 -6.87
N SER A 81 8.31 -8.50 -6.84
CA SER A 81 8.42 -9.91 -6.43
C SER A 81 9.20 -10.77 -7.43
N LEU A 82 9.35 -10.35 -8.69
CA LEU A 82 10.21 -11.02 -9.67
C LEU A 82 11.70 -10.74 -9.43
N PHE A 83 12.00 -9.58 -8.83
CA PHE A 83 13.34 -9.26 -8.35
C PHE A 83 13.47 -9.85 -6.95
N ASP A 84 13.74 -11.15 -6.89
CA ASP A 84 14.10 -11.87 -5.67
C ASP A 84 15.11 -11.02 -4.87
N PHE A 85 14.65 -10.28 -3.86
CA PHE A 85 15.50 -9.58 -2.90
C PHE A 85 16.08 -10.67 -1.98
N LYS A 86 17.09 -11.38 -2.50
CA LYS A 86 17.95 -12.27 -1.71
C LYS A 86 18.83 -11.48 -0.75
#